data_AF-A0A1M3TRW6-F1
#
_entry.id   AF-A0A1M3TRW6-F1
#
_cell.length_a   1.000
_cell.length_b   1.000
_cell.length_c   1.000
_cell.angle_alpha   90.00
_cell.angle_beta   90.00
_cell.angle_gamma   90.00
#
_symmetry.space_group_name_H-M   'P 1'
#
loop_
_entity.id
_entity.type
_entity.pdbx_description
1 polymer ?
#
loop_
_entity_poly.entity_id
_entity_poly.type
_entity_poly.pdbx_seq_one_letter_code
_entity_poly.pdbx_strand_id
1 'polypeptide(L)'
;MISADPDEPLHVFDLPQIHTKPSGTELIQALDLLTVKPRSFGPVAHEATKSRTVQPAGVTRYLTSIIASPLAWLDTDELREAVWDAAAARLSERSGRTAMPAMSRVFSIPSTTSDGLEGEEFTLTLHEPSLTADNLGMKTWVSSYLLSRRLHNLLESTPNLVPTTSTTPQPRPDNNKTLRALELGAGTGLVGLSFAALRGSSATIHLTDLPDIVPNLAHNAALNVELLNRTGGVVTTGVLDWTDTPDPLPTAQEQYDLILAADPLYSPSHPKLLVDTITHWLSRGLDARVVLEMPLRDAYLPQVQELRDRMGRLGLAVVDEGEEIGYDDWESADGGALEVKCWWSVWGWSEKL
;
A
#
# COMPACT_ATOMS: atom_id res chain seq x y z
N MET A 1 -40.63 12.29 25.31
CA MET A 1 -39.30 12.54 24.71
C MET A 1 -38.42 11.37 25.11
N ILE A 2 -38.37 10.36 24.25
CA ILE A 2 -37.41 9.26 24.39
C ILE A 2 -36.11 9.83 23.84
N SER A 3 -35.13 10.03 24.73
CA SER A 3 -33.76 10.36 24.36
C SER A 3 -33.24 9.24 23.47
N ALA A 4 -33.09 9.51 22.16
CA ALA A 4 -32.43 8.56 21.26
C ALA A 4 -31.01 8.32 21.77
N ASP A 5 -30.61 7.05 21.85
CA ASP A 5 -29.25 6.66 22.24
C ASP A 5 -28.27 7.28 21.23
N PRO A 6 -27.30 8.09 21.66
CA PRO A 6 -26.32 8.70 20.75
C PRO A 6 -25.49 7.67 19.98
N ASP A 7 -25.49 6.40 20.40
CA ASP A 7 -24.78 5.30 19.73
C ASP A 7 -25.65 4.51 18.72
N GLU A 8 -26.95 4.81 18.56
CA GLU A 8 -27.81 4.10 17.60
C GLU A 8 -27.58 4.61 16.15
N PRO A 9 -27.40 3.70 15.16
CA PRO A 9 -27.22 4.09 13.77
C PRO A 9 -28.48 4.76 13.21
N LEU A 10 -28.30 5.91 12.57
CA LEU A 10 -29.35 6.67 11.91
C LEU A 10 -30.03 5.88 10.81
N HIS A 11 -31.35 6.00 10.69
CA HIS A 11 -32.05 5.64 9.48
C HIS A 11 -31.96 6.79 8.47
N VAL A 12 -32.05 6.48 7.17
CA VAL A 12 -32.07 7.51 6.11
C VAL A 12 -33.24 8.50 6.22
N PHE A 13 -34.26 8.16 7.02
CA PHE A 13 -35.42 9.03 7.29
C PHE A 13 -35.14 10.06 8.39
N ASP A 14 -34.08 9.86 9.18
CA ASP A 14 -33.61 10.81 10.18
C ASP A 14 -32.76 11.93 9.55
N LEU A 15 -32.37 11.77 8.28
CA LEU A 15 -31.67 12.79 7.50
C LEU A 15 -32.64 13.84 6.94
N PRO A 16 -32.20 15.06 6.62
CA PRO A 16 -33.02 16.11 6.03
C PRO A 16 -33.69 15.65 4.73
N GLN A 17 -35.02 15.70 4.68
CA GLN A 17 -35.77 15.21 3.52
C GLN A 17 -36.05 16.36 2.55
N ILE A 18 -35.79 16.18 1.25
CA ILE A 18 -35.96 17.24 0.24
C ILE A 18 -37.36 17.89 0.23
N HIS A 19 -38.42 17.16 0.63
CA HIS A 19 -39.78 17.69 0.67
C HIS A 19 -39.99 18.71 1.81
N THR A 20 -39.12 18.75 2.82
CA THR A 20 -39.15 19.75 3.90
C THR A 20 -38.34 21.00 3.55
N LYS A 21 -37.73 21.07 2.36
CA LYS A 21 -36.90 22.19 1.88
C LYS A 21 -35.78 22.59 2.87
N PRO A 22 -34.91 21.66 3.29
CA PRO A 22 -33.81 21.94 4.22
C PRO A 22 -32.79 22.91 3.61
N SER A 23 -32.03 23.61 4.44
CA SER A 23 -30.92 24.45 3.97
C SER A 23 -29.85 23.61 3.26
N GLY A 24 -29.08 24.24 2.37
CA GLY A 24 -27.97 23.55 1.69
C GLY A 24 -26.92 23.04 2.68
N THR A 25 -26.66 23.79 3.76
CA THR A 25 -25.75 23.38 4.83
C THR A 25 -26.21 22.08 5.52
N GLU A 26 -27.51 21.94 5.82
CA GLU A 26 -28.06 20.71 6.41
C GLU A 26 -27.93 19.52 5.46
N LEU A 27 -28.15 19.72 4.16
CA LEU A 27 -27.95 18.68 3.15
C LEU A 27 -26.49 18.26 3.06
N ILE A 28 -25.55 19.20 3.01
CA ILE A 28 -24.11 18.90 2.97
C ILE A 28 -23.68 18.12 4.22
N GLN A 29 -24.08 18.56 5.41
CA GLN A 29 -23.79 17.84 6.66
C GLN A 29 -24.35 16.41 6.64
N ALA A 30 -25.55 16.22 6.12
CA ALA A 30 -26.14 14.88 5.98
C ALA A 30 -25.40 14.03 4.95
N LEU A 31 -24.93 14.61 3.84
CA LEU A 31 -24.13 13.94 2.83
C LEU A 31 -22.73 13.58 3.34
N ASP A 32 -22.15 14.38 4.24
CA ASP A 32 -20.87 14.08 4.89
C ASP A 32 -20.97 12.85 5.79
N LEU A 33 -22.09 12.66 6.51
CA LEU A 33 -22.37 11.44 7.28
C LEU A 33 -22.44 10.18 6.40
N LEU A 34 -22.71 10.36 5.10
CA LEU A 34 -22.77 9.28 4.12
C LEU A 34 -21.42 9.05 3.42
N THR A 35 -20.33 9.70 3.80
CA THR A 35 -19.02 9.45 3.18
C THR A 35 -18.55 8.02 3.42
N VAL A 36 -18.18 7.29 2.36
CA VAL A 36 -17.57 5.97 2.52
C VAL A 36 -16.09 6.14 2.83
N LYS A 37 -15.65 5.68 4.00
CA LYS A 37 -14.22 5.64 4.33
C LYS A 37 -13.55 4.48 3.57
N PRO A 38 -12.32 4.65 3.06
CA PRO A 38 -11.53 3.56 2.53
C PRO A 38 -11.44 2.39 3.51
N ARG A 39 -11.52 1.16 3.01
CA ARG A 39 -11.32 -0.03 3.85
C ARG A 39 -9.89 -0.08 4.36
N SER A 40 -9.74 -0.45 5.63
CA SER A 40 -8.45 -0.84 6.19
C SER A 40 -8.11 -2.24 5.68
N PHE A 41 -6.86 -2.46 5.27
CA PHE A 41 -6.35 -3.78 4.90
C PHE A 41 -5.95 -4.63 6.12
N GLY A 42 -6.01 -4.07 7.33
CA GLY A 42 -5.66 -4.74 8.59
C GLY A 42 -6.85 -5.39 9.31
N PRO A 43 -6.59 -6.37 10.19
CA PRO A 43 -7.62 -7.06 10.97
C PRO A 43 -8.28 -6.16 12.03
N VAL A 44 -7.59 -5.07 12.43
CA VAL A 44 -8.11 -4.07 13.35
C VAL A 44 -8.50 -2.83 12.54
N ALA A 45 -9.79 -2.55 12.46
CA ALA A 45 -10.24 -1.23 12.05
C ALA A 45 -9.82 -0.27 13.16
N HIS A 46 -8.72 0.47 12.99
CA HIS A 46 -8.41 1.57 13.90
C HIS A 46 -9.65 2.45 13.98
N GLU A 47 -10.10 2.69 15.20
CA GLU A 47 -11.30 3.46 15.52
C GLU A 47 -11.20 4.82 14.82
N ALA A 48 -11.77 4.90 13.63
CA ALA A 48 -12.27 6.13 13.09
C ALA A 48 -13.13 6.73 14.21
N THR A 49 -12.80 7.96 14.63
CA THR A 49 -13.64 8.82 15.47
C THR A 49 -15.10 8.42 15.30
N LYS A 50 -15.73 7.90 16.37
CA LYS A 50 -17.12 7.40 16.37
C LYS A 50 -18.03 8.45 15.74
N SER A 51 -18.16 8.39 14.42
CA SER A 51 -19.07 9.20 13.64
C SER A 51 -20.35 8.43 13.62
N ARG A 52 -21.45 9.11 13.92
CA ARG A 52 -22.78 8.54 13.86
C ARG A 52 -22.98 7.89 12.49
N THR A 53 -23.22 6.59 12.49
CA THR A 53 -23.33 5.79 11.27
C THR A 53 -24.77 5.84 10.75
N VAL A 54 -24.94 5.69 9.43
CA VAL A 54 -26.27 5.61 8.80
C VAL A 54 -26.47 4.18 8.29
N GLN A 55 -27.64 3.60 8.55
CA GLN A 55 -28.01 2.29 8.05
C GLN A 55 -27.97 2.30 6.50
N PRO A 56 -27.37 1.29 5.85
CA PRO A 56 -27.19 1.28 4.40
C PRO A 56 -28.50 1.18 3.63
N ALA A 57 -29.55 0.63 4.26
CA ALA A 57 -30.87 0.48 3.66
C ALA A 57 -31.46 1.85 3.28
N GLY A 58 -31.81 2.01 2.01
CA GLY A 58 -32.47 3.22 1.49
C GLY A 58 -31.54 4.38 1.14
N VAL A 59 -30.24 4.31 1.45
CA VAL A 59 -29.25 5.36 1.14
C VAL A 59 -29.20 5.67 -0.36
N THR A 60 -29.17 4.64 -1.23
CA THR A 60 -29.16 4.84 -2.70
C THR A 60 -30.40 5.61 -3.17
N ARG A 61 -31.57 5.32 -2.60
CA ARG A 61 -32.83 6.01 -2.95
C ARG A 61 -32.79 7.46 -2.49
N TYR A 62 -32.25 7.72 -1.31
CA TYR A 62 -32.09 9.08 -0.78
C TYR A 62 -31.14 9.91 -1.65
N LEU A 63 -29.95 9.39 -1.97
CA LEU A 63 -28.97 10.07 -2.82
C LEU A 63 -29.53 10.39 -4.21
N THR A 64 -30.15 9.40 -4.86
CA THR A 64 -30.78 9.60 -6.17
C THR A 64 -31.94 10.59 -6.11
N SER A 65 -32.68 10.68 -5.01
CA SER A 65 -33.73 11.70 -4.84
C SER A 65 -33.17 13.12 -4.77
N ILE A 66 -32.01 13.33 -4.13
CA ILE A 66 -31.34 14.63 -4.07
C ILE A 66 -30.83 15.02 -5.47
N ILE A 67 -30.16 14.09 -6.15
CA ILE A 67 -29.63 14.29 -7.50
C ILE A 67 -30.74 14.62 -8.50
N ALA A 68 -31.89 13.95 -8.40
CA ALA A 68 -33.03 14.19 -9.29
C ALA A 68 -33.83 15.48 -8.97
N SER A 69 -33.61 16.10 -7.81
CA SER A 69 -34.32 17.30 -7.40
C SER A 69 -33.69 18.55 -8.04
N PRO A 70 -34.51 19.52 -8.52
CA PRO A 70 -33.98 20.80 -9.00
C PRO A 70 -33.42 21.69 -7.87
N LEU A 71 -33.64 21.30 -6.60
CA LEU A 71 -33.22 22.05 -5.41
C LEU A 71 -33.63 23.54 -5.43
N ALA A 72 -34.75 23.85 -6.08
CA ALA A 72 -35.18 25.21 -6.42
C ALA A 72 -35.48 26.14 -5.23
N TRP A 73 -35.42 25.63 -3.99
CA TRP A 73 -35.55 26.43 -2.77
C TRP A 73 -34.20 26.93 -2.24
N LEU A 74 -33.08 26.48 -2.79
CA LEU A 74 -31.74 26.95 -2.44
C LEU A 74 -31.41 28.24 -3.21
N ASP A 75 -30.78 29.18 -2.51
CA ASP A 75 -30.67 30.58 -2.95
C ASP A 75 -29.71 30.80 -4.13
N THR A 76 -28.71 29.94 -4.32
CA THR A 76 -27.65 30.13 -5.32
C THR A 76 -27.42 28.90 -6.18
N ASP A 77 -26.95 29.11 -7.42
CA ASP A 77 -26.52 28.02 -8.30
C ASP A 77 -25.33 27.27 -7.68
N GLU A 78 -24.38 28.00 -7.10
CA GLU A 78 -23.17 27.42 -6.50
C GLU A 78 -23.50 26.45 -5.36
N LEU A 79 -24.50 26.75 -4.54
CA LEU A 79 -24.91 25.87 -3.44
C LEU A 79 -25.65 24.63 -3.96
N ARG A 80 -26.42 24.78 -5.05
CA ARG A 80 -27.09 23.64 -5.72
C ARG A 80 -26.08 22.68 -6.31
N GLU A 81 -25.09 23.20 -7.04
CA GLU A 81 -23.99 22.41 -7.60
C GLU A 81 -23.21 21.68 -6.49
N ALA A 82 -22.85 22.36 -5.39
CA ALA A 82 -22.16 21.72 -4.27
C ALA A 82 -22.94 20.55 -3.66
N VAL A 83 -24.26 20.68 -3.52
CA VAL A 83 -25.14 19.59 -3.01
C VAL A 83 -25.25 18.44 -4.01
N TRP A 84 -25.41 18.73 -5.29
CA TRP A 84 -25.45 17.71 -6.35
C TRP A 84 -24.13 16.95 -6.44
N ASP A 85 -23.00 17.66 -6.44
CA ASP A 85 -21.66 17.07 -6.46
C ASP A 85 -21.43 16.16 -5.25
N ALA A 86 -21.77 16.64 -4.05
CA ALA A 86 -21.65 15.83 -2.83
C ALA A 86 -22.54 14.57 -2.91
N ALA A 87 -23.80 14.69 -3.34
CA ALA A 87 -24.70 13.54 -3.46
C ALA A 87 -24.24 12.54 -4.53
N ALA A 88 -23.76 13.02 -5.67
CA ALA A 88 -23.21 12.20 -6.74
C ALA A 88 -21.94 11.48 -6.29
N ALA A 89 -21.04 12.14 -5.57
CA ALA A 89 -19.84 11.54 -4.99
C ALA A 89 -20.20 10.39 -4.03
N ARG A 90 -21.13 10.62 -3.09
CA ARG A 90 -21.60 9.56 -2.16
C ARG A 90 -22.21 8.35 -2.87
N LEU A 91 -22.85 8.57 -4.02
CA LEU A 91 -23.42 7.50 -4.84
C LEU A 91 -22.31 6.72 -5.60
N SER A 92 -21.36 7.45 -6.17
CA SER A 92 -20.20 6.90 -6.89
C SER A 92 -19.31 6.07 -5.96
N GLU A 93 -19.06 6.53 -4.74
CA GLU A 93 -18.35 5.80 -3.67
C GLU A 93 -18.95 4.41 -3.37
N ARG A 94 -20.26 4.24 -3.62
CA ARG A 94 -21.02 3.00 -3.40
C ARG A 94 -21.22 2.16 -4.66
N SER A 95 -20.64 2.58 -5.77
CA SER A 95 -20.79 1.93 -7.08
C SER A 95 -19.59 1.03 -7.43
N GLY A 96 -18.77 0.67 -6.44
CA GLY A 96 -17.59 -0.19 -6.57
C GLY A 96 -16.27 0.58 -6.76
N ARG A 97 -15.13 -0.08 -6.54
CA ARG A 97 -13.79 0.55 -6.50
C ARG A 97 -13.41 1.31 -7.78
N THR A 98 -13.88 0.85 -8.94
CA THR A 98 -13.63 1.49 -10.24
C THR A 98 -14.45 2.76 -10.45
N ALA A 99 -15.57 2.92 -9.73
CA ALA A 99 -16.39 4.12 -9.78
C ALA A 99 -15.97 5.16 -8.73
N MET A 100 -15.10 4.81 -7.78
CA MET A 100 -14.66 5.71 -6.71
C MET A 100 -13.74 6.83 -7.23
N PRO A 101 -13.88 8.07 -6.71
CA PRO A 101 -12.97 9.16 -7.00
C PRO A 101 -11.56 8.88 -6.45
N ALA A 102 -10.60 9.74 -6.82
CA ALA A 102 -9.30 9.77 -6.19
C ALA A 102 -9.43 9.97 -4.68
N MET A 103 -8.54 9.36 -3.91
CA MET A 103 -8.64 9.27 -2.47
C MET A 103 -7.27 9.23 -1.82
N SER A 104 -7.20 9.66 -0.56
CA SER A 104 -6.00 9.48 0.26
C SER A 104 -6.29 8.42 1.33
N ARG A 105 -5.39 7.47 1.51
CA ARG A 105 -5.46 6.44 2.56
C ARG A 105 -4.38 6.69 3.59
N VAL A 106 -4.70 6.36 4.83
CA VAL A 106 -3.75 6.33 5.94
C VAL A 106 -3.50 4.88 6.32
N PHE A 107 -2.23 4.47 6.33
CA PHE A 107 -1.80 3.13 6.69
C PHE A 107 -1.05 3.17 8.01
N SER A 108 -1.48 2.39 8.99
CA SER A 108 -0.75 2.17 10.24
C SER A 108 0.30 1.08 10.04
N ILE A 109 1.56 1.40 10.36
CA ILE A 109 2.69 0.48 10.26
C ILE A 109 3.28 0.28 11.66
N PRO A 110 3.39 -0.97 12.14
CA PRO A 110 4.04 -1.26 13.42
C PRO A 110 5.53 -0.96 13.36
N SER A 111 6.06 -0.35 14.43
CA SER A 111 7.49 -0.20 14.68
C SER A 111 7.91 -1.04 15.89
N THR A 112 9.16 -1.51 15.91
CA THR A 112 9.78 -2.01 17.13
C THR A 112 10.38 -0.86 17.93
N THR A 113 10.24 -0.90 19.25
CA THR A 113 11.08 -0.09 20.15
C THR A 113 12.36 -0.85 20.45
N SER A 114 13.43 -0.13 20.84
CA SER A 114 14.75 -0.71 21.17
C SER A 114 14.75 -1.83 22.21
N ASP A 115 13.61 -2.04 22.90
CA ASP A 115 13.46 -2.96 24.02
C ASP A 115 12.64 -4.23 23.65
N GLY A 116 12.31 -4.43 22.37
CA GLY A 116 11.65 -5.67 21.89
C GLY A 116 10.19 -5.85 22.32
N LEU A 117 9.57 -4.80 22.85
CA LEU A 117 8.12 -4.71 23.08
C LEU A 117 7.43 -4.19 21.81
N GLU A 118 6.20 -4.66 21.52
CA GLU A 118 5.34 -4.10 20.47
C GLU A 118 5.35 -2.58 20.59
N GLY A 119 6.00 -1.92 19.62
CA GLY A 119 6.33 -0.50 19.69
C GLY A 119 5.20 0.39 19.20
N GLU A 120 5.45 1.71 19.26
CA GLU A 120 4.56 2.71 18.68
C GLU A 120 4.32 2.42 17.18
N GLU A 121 3.09 2.55 16.72
CA GLU A 121 2.78 2.56 15.29
C GLU A 121 3.05 3.96 14.71
N PHE A 122 3.51 4.02 13.46
CA PHE A 122 3.49 5.25 12.68
C PHE A 122 2.49 5.15 11.53
N THR A 123 2.10 6.29 10.99
CA THR A 123 1.14 6.35 9.89
C THR A 123 1.78 6.90 8.62
N LEU A 124 1.41 6.34 7.48
CA LEU A 124 1.76 6.83 6.15
C LEU A 124 0.48 7.24 5.41
N THR A 125 0.50 8.42 4.80
CA THR A 125 -0.60 8.90 3.96
C THR A 125 -0.23 8.75 2.49
N LEU A 126 -1.02 7.99 1.72
CA LEU A 126 -0.80 7.79 0.28
C LEU A 126 -2.02 8.25 -0.51
N HIS A 127 -1.76 8.96 -1.60
CA HIS A 127 -2.72 9.32 -2.62
C HIS A 127 -2.86 8.19 -3.65
N GLU A 128 -4.11 7.79 -3.88
CA GLU A 128 -4.54 6.88 -4.95
C GLU A 128 -5.47 7.65 -5.90
N PRO A 129 -5.08 7.88 -7.16
CA PRO A 129 -5.99 8.43 -8.15
C PRO A 129 -7.14 7.46 -8.47
N SER A 130 -8.15 7.95 -9.19
CA SER A 130 -9.25 7.11 -9.67
C SER A 130 -8.72 5.92 -10.48
N LEU A 131 -9.30 4.75 -10.22
CA LEU A 131 -8.88 3.50 -10.86
C LEU A 131 -9.46 3.41 -12.27
N THR A 132 -8.67 3.83 -13.26
CA THR A 132 -8.90 3.60 -14.69
C THR A 132 -8.07 2.42 -15.18
N ALA A 133 -8.38 1.86 -16.36
CA ALA A 133 -7.69 0.69 -16.90
C ALA A 133 -6.16 0.85 -16.99
N ASP A 134 -5.69 2.08 -17.20
CA ASP A 134 -4.27 2.41 -17.39
C ASP A 134 -3.53 2.70 -16.06
N ASN A 135 -4.24 2.78 -14.93
CA ASN A 135 -3.68 3.24 -13.65
C ASN A 135 -3.63 2.14 -12.56
N LEU A 136 -3.56 0.86 -12.93
CA LEU A 136 -3.48 -0.25 -11.96
C LEU A 136 -2.30 -0.12 -10.98
N GLY A 137 -1.16 0.41 -11.44
CA GLY A 137 0.02 0.69 -10.61
C GLY A 137 -0.17 1.81 -9.58
N MET A 138 -1.24 2.59 -9.68
CA MET A 138 -1.52 3.71 -8.78
C MET A 138 -2.45 3.35 -7.61
N LYS A 139 -2.89 2.09 -7.53
CA LYS A 139 -3.64 1.54 -6.39
C LYS A 139 -2.69 0.84 -5.42
N THR A 140 -2.91 1.01 -4.12
CA THR A 140 -2.25 0.19 -3.11
C THR A 140 -2.90 -1.19 -3.06
N TRP A 141 -2.07 -2.24 -3.15
CA TRP A 141 -2.50 -3.64 -3.13
C TRP A 141 -2.21 -4.28 -1.77
N VAL A 142 -3.04 -5.26 -1.37
CA VAL A 142 -2.97 -5.90 -0.04
C VAL A 142 -1.59 -6.45 0.31
N SER A 143 -0.89 -7.05 -0.66
CA SER A 143 0.49 -7.57 -0.50
C SER A 143 1.49 -6.49 -0.08
N SER A 144 1.37 -5.27 -0.60
CA SER A 144 2.23 -4.14 -0.21
C SER A 144 2.01 -3.74 1.25
N TYR A 145 0.77 -3.81 1.73
CA TYR A 145 0.44 -3.52 3.13
C TYR A 145 0.94 -4.62 4.07
N LEU A 146 0.71 -5.89 3.73
CA LEU A 146 1.20 -7.02 4.53
C LEU A 146 2.74 -7.02 4.61
N LEU A 147 3.43 -6.77 3.50
CA LEU A 147 4.89 -6.64 3.48
C LEU A 147 5.35 -5.49 4.37
N SER A 148 4.72 -4.32 4.24
CA SER A 148 5.04 -3.14 5.05
C SER A 148 4.91 -3.41 6.55
N ARG A 149 3.85 -4.12 6.96
CA ARG A 149 3.69 -4.57 8.35
C ARG A 149 4.76 -5.55 8.76
N ARG A 150 5.28 -6.39 7.87
CA ARG A 150 6.30 -7.41 8.20
C ARG A 150 7.70 -6.85 8.37
N LEU A 151 7.99 -5.70 7.74
CA LEU A 151 9.33 -5.14 7.68
C LEU A 151 9.99 -4.97 9.06
N HIS A 152 9.25 -4.57 10.10
CA HIS A 152 9.82 -4.43 11.45
C HIS A 152 10.45 -5.74 11.97
N ASN A 153 9.83 -6.90 11.68
CA ASN A 153 10.35 -8.20 12.10
C ASN A 153 11.46 -8.71 11.18
N LEU A 154 11.30 -8.58 9.86
CA LEU A 154 12.28 -9.08 8.90
C LEU A 154 13.65 -8.38 9.05
N LEU A 155 13.65 -7.09 9.34
CA LEU A 155 14.86 -6.28 9.41
C LEU A 155 15.70 -6.53 10.69
N GLU A 156 15.13 -7.20 11.69
CA GLU A 156 15.81 -7.60 12.92
C GLU A 156 16.22 -9.08 12.92
N SER A 157 15.46 -9.93 12.21
CA SER A 157 15.57 -11.39 12.33
C SER A 157 16.25 -12.09 11.15
N THR A 158 16.58 -11.40 10.05
CA THR A 158 17.13 -12.06 8.86
C THR A 158 18.48 -12.74 9.19
N PRO A 159 18.57 -14.09 9.12
CA PRO A 159 19.79 -14.80 9.44
C PRO A 159 20.89 -14.52 8.41
N ASN A 160 22.14 -14.48 8.88
CA ASN A 160 23.30 -14.55 7.98
C ASN A 160 23.29 -15.92 7.28
N LEU A 161 23.30 -15.91 5.94
CA LEU A 161 23.28 -17.15 5.14
C LEU A 161 24.58 -17.96 5.23
N VAL A 162 25.66 -17.34 5.73
CA VAL A 162 26.94 -18.01 5.95
C VAL A 162 27.19 -18.11 7.46
N PRO A 163 27.30 -19.33 8.02
CA PRO A 163 27.83 -19.52 9.36
C PRO A 163 29.24 -18.94 9.42
N THR A 164 29.49 -17.97 10.31
CA THR A 164 30.84 -17.47 10.61
C THR A 164 31.65 -18.55 11.32
N THR A 165 32.15 -19.54 10.58
CA THR A 165 33.18 -20.49 11.01
C THR A 165 34.54 -20.14 10.41
N SER A 166 34.76 -18.88 10.03
CA SER A 166 36.12 -18.39 9.79
C SER A 166 36.76 -18.01 11.12
N THR A 167 37.78 -18.76 11.52
CA THR A 167 38.62 -18.53 12.72
C THR A 167 39.55 -17.33 12.61
N THR A 168 39.38 -16.49 11.58
CA THR A 168 40.05 -15.20 11.48
C THR A 168 39.10 -14.11 11.97
N PRO A 169 39.51 -13.24 12.92
CA PRO A 169 38.75 -12.06 13.27
C PRO A 169 38.71 -11.16 12.04
N GLN A 170 37.63 -11.28 11.26
CA GLN A 170 37.25 -10.25 10.32
C GLN A 170 36.94 -8.99 11.14
N PRO A 171 37.40 -7.80 10.73
CA PRO A 171 36.84 -6.58 11.29
C PRO A 171 35.32 -6.69 11.17
N ARG A 172 34.60 -6.40 12.27
CA ARG A 172 33.14 -6.26 12.25
C ARG A 172 32.81 -5.45 10.99
N PRO A 173 31.78 -5.83 10.19
CA PRO A 173 31.37 -5.00 9.05
C PRO A 173 31.28 -3.57 9.57
N ASP A 174 31.95 -2.63 8.90
CA ASP A 174 32.00 -1.25 9.35
C ASP A 174 30.57 -0.82 9.70
N ASN A 175 30.29 -0.61 10.99
CA ASN A 175 29.00 -0.15 11.51
C ASN A 175 28.60 1.24 10.95
N ASN A 176 29.36 1.76 9.97
CA ASN A 176 29.19 3.01 9.27
C ASN A 176 28.68 2.86 7.83
N LYS A 177 28.53 1.66 7.25
CA LYS A 177 27.96 1.52 5.89
C LYS A 177 26.43 1.59 5.95
N THR A 178 25.85 2.69 5.45
CA THR A 178 24.41 2.83 5.25
C THR A 178 23.90 1.77 4.28
N LEU A 179 22.88 1.01 4.67
CA LEU A 179 22.26 -0.01 3.82
C LEU A 179 21.53 0.64 2.65
N ARG A 180 21.73 0.14 1.43
CA ARG A 180 21.07 0.66 0.22
C ARG A 180 20.00 -0.30 -0.26
N ALA A 181 18.76 0.19 -0.33
CA ALA A 181 17.62 -0.58 -0.80
C ALA A 181 17.07 -0.05 -2.13
N LEU A 182 16.49 -0.94 -2.92
CA LEU A 182 15.76 -0.65 -4.15
C LEU A 182 14.37 -1.29 -4.04
N GLU A 183 13.32 -0.53 -4.30
CA GLU A 183 11.98 -1.09 -4.49
C GLU A 183 11.66 -1.15 -5.98
N LEU A 184 11.32 -2.34 -6.49
CA LEU A 184 10.90 -2.58 -7.87
C LEU A 184 9.38 -2.64 -7.94
N GLY A 185 8.78 -1.81 -8.82
CA GLY A 185 7.32 -1.76 -8.96
C GLY A 185 6.67 -1.19 -7.70
N ALA A 186 7.17 -0.05 -7.24
CA ALA A 186 6.79 0.54 -5.96
C ALA A 186 5.32 1.00 -5.91
N GLY A 187 4.69 1.24 -7.06
CA GLY A 187 3.30 1.70 -7.17
C GLY A 187 3.06 2.98 -6.39
N THR A 188 2.31 2.88 -5.29
CA THR A 188 2.04 4.01 -4.39
C THR A 188 3.20 4.33 -3.43
N GLY A 189 4.18 3.42 -3.29
CA GLY A 189 5.38 3.58 -2.46
C GLY A 189 5.25 3.07 -1.03
N LEU A 190 4.17 2.36 -0.69
CA LEU A 190 3.88 1.97 0.69
C LEU A 190 5.03 1.20 1.35
N VAL A 191 5.59 0.20 0.66
CA VAL A 191 6.63 -0.68 1.22
C VAL A 191 7.91 0.10 1.46
N GLY A 192 8.41 0.82 0.47
CA GLY A 192 9.67 1.52 0.61
C GLY A 192 9.61 2.73 1.53
N LEU A 193 8.47 3.44 1.60
CA LEU A 193 8.26 4.49 2.60
C LEU A 193 8.21 3.90 4.02
N SER A 194 7.58 2.74 4.20
CA SER A 194 7.57 2.02 5.48
C SER A 194 8.99 1.61 5.88
N PHE A 195 9.74 1.05 4.93
CA PHE A 195 11.14 0.69 5.11
C PHE A 195 12.00 1.89 5.54
N ALA A 196 11.87 3.03 4.85
CA ALA A 196 12.63 4.24 5.17
C ALA A 196 12.30 4.78 6.56
N ALA A 197 11.01 4.78 6.94
CA ALA A 197 10.57 5.19 8.27
C ALA A 197 11.13 4.27 9.37
N LEU A 198 11.10 2.95 9.15
CA LEU A 198 11.59 1.94 10.11
C LEU A 198 13.12 2.00 10.28
N ARG A 199 13.87 2.16 9.18
CA ARG A 199 15.34 2.14 9.22
C ARG A 199 15.96 3.49 9.54
N GLY A 200 15.23 4.58 9.32
CA GLY A 200 15.74 5.93 9.54
C GLY A 200 17.07 6.17 8.84
N SER A 201 18.01 6.79 9.55
CA SER A 201 19.34 7.11 9.03
C SER A 201 20.26 5.91 8.76
N SER A 202 19.86 4.69 9.15
CA SER A 202 20.65 3.47 8.91
C SER A 202 20.53 2.94 7.49
N ALA A 203 19.57 3.42 6.70
CA ALA A 203 19.36 2.99 5.33
C ALA A 203 18.92 4.12 4.39
N THR A 204 19.11 3.89 3.10
CA THR A 204 18.57 4.71 2.01
C THR A 204 17.76 3.80 1.11
N ILE A 205 16.69 4.31 0.49
CA ILE A 205 15.90 3.54 -0.47
C ILE A 205 15.62 4.35 -1.75
N HIS A 206 15.73 3.66 -2.88
CA HIS A 206 15.30 4.15 -4.19
C HIS A 206 14.01 3.45 -4.59
N LEU A 207 12.92 4.20 -4.76
CA LEU A 207 11.61 3.68 -5.16
C LEU A 207 11.47 3.81 -6.66
N THR A 208 11.20 2.69 -7.35
CA THR A 208 11.16 2.68 -8.81
C THR A 208 9.88 2.10 -9.37
N ASP A 209 9.43 2.69 -10.48
CA ASP A 209 8.28 2.23 -11.25
C ASP A 209 8.37 2.77 -12.70
N LEU A 210 7.32 2.56 -13.49
CA LEU A 210 7.17 3.07 -14.85
C LEU A 210 6.99 4.60 -14.89
N PRO A 211 7.31 5.28 -16.02
CA PRO A 211 7.24 6.74 -16.16
C PRO A 211 5.91 7.36 -15.71
N ASP A 212 4.79 6.69 -15.97
CA ASP A 212 3.47 7.21 -15.65
C ASP A 212 3.14 7.12 -14.15
N ILE A 213 3.81 6.23 -13.41
CA ILE A 213 3.58 5.99 -11.96
C ILE A 213 4.48 6.87 -11.09
N VAL A 214 5.71 7.14 -11.54
CA VAL A 214 6.73 7.88 -10.78
C VAL A 214 6.26 9.27 -10.28
N PRO A 215 5.47 10.06 -11.03
CA PRO A 215 4.94 11.33 -10.51
C PRO A 215 4.08 11.17 -9.26
N ASN A 216 3.19 10.17 -9.23
CA ASN A 216 2.36 9.90 -8.05
C ASN A 216 3.19 9.31 -6.90
N LEU A 217 4.17 8.46 -7.20
CA LEU A 217 5.12 7.93 -6.23
C LEU A 217 5.93 9.05 -5.55
N ALA A 218 6.42 10.02 -6.32
CA ALA A 218 7.11 11.20 -5.79
C ALA A 218 6.18 12.10 -4.95
N HIS A 219 4.93 12.27 -5.38
CA HIS A 219 3.91 12.98 -4.60
C HIS A 219 3.67 12.30 -3.24
N ASN A 220 3.52 10.97 -3.22
CA ASN A 220 3.35 10.20 -2.00
C ASN A 220 4.57 10.27 -1.06
N ALA A 221 5.79 10.27 -1.60
CA ALA A 221 6.98 10.51 -0.79
C ALA A 221 6.95 11.91 -0.14
N ALA A 222 6.54 12.94 -0.89
CA ALA A 222 6.42 14.31 -0.38
C ALA A 222 5.33 14.45 0.71
N LEU A 223 4.20 13.75 0.59
CA LEU A 223 3.15 13.73 1.61
C LEU A 223 3.66 13.23 2.98
N ASN A 224 4.73 12.44 3.00
CA ASN A 224 5.27 11.82 4.22
C ASN A 224 6.62 12.44 4.66
N VAL A 225 6.98 13.61 4.14
CA VAL A 225 8.29 14.25 4.41
C VAL A 225 8.52 14.55 5.89
N GLU A 226 7.47 14.90 6.65
CA GLU A 226 7.61 15.18 8.09
C GLU A 226 8.00 13.92 8.87
N LEU A 227 7.38 12.78 8.55
CA LEU A 227 7.72 11.48 9.13
C LEU A 227 9.16 11.10 8.76
N LEU A 228 9.51 11.19 7.48
CA LEU A 228 10.84 10.83 6.99
C LEU A 228 11.94 11.70 7.62
N ASN A 229 11.71 13.00 7.78
CA ASN A 229 12.63 13.89 8.48
C ASN A 229 12.78 13.53 9.97
N ARG A 230 11.68 13.16 10.63
CA ARG A 230 11.67 12.77 12.05
C ARG A 230 12.46 11.47 12.28
N THR A 231 12.34 10.49 11.39
CA THR A 231 13.07 9.21 11.48
C THR A 231 14.47 9.27 10.88
N GLY A 232 14.77 10.30 10.08
CA GLY A 232 16.01 10.40 9.31
C GLY A 232 16.03 9.48 8.08
N GLY A 233 14.86 8.99 7.64
CA GLY A 233 14.72 8.12 6.47
C GLY A 233 15.04 8.86 5.18
N VAL A 234 15.84 8.25 4.32
CA VAL A 234 16.25 8.84 3.03
C VAL A 234 15.59 8.09 1.88
N VAL A 235 14.75 8.80 1.14
CA VAL A 235 13.96 8.26 0.02
C VAL A 235 14.28 9.04 -1.25
N THR A 236 14.47 8.31 -2.34
CA THR A 236 14.52 8.87 -3.70
C THR A 236 13.55 8.11 -4.59
N THR A 237 13.05 8.74 -5.66
CA THR A 237 12.16 8.09 -6.62
C THR A 237 12.76 8.17 -8.02
N GLY A 238 12.47 7.19 -8.89
CA GLY A 238 13.03 7.14 -10.23
C GLY A 238 12.31 6.17 -11.16
N VAL A 239 12.58 6.29 -12.46
CA VAL A 239 12.07 5.36 -13.47
C VAL A 239 12.99 4.14 -13.54
N LEU A 240 12.40 2.94 -13.51
CA LEU A 240 13.08 1.70 -13.83
C LEU A 240 12.10 0.76 -14.53
N ASP A 241 12.24 0.66 -15.85
CA ASP A 241 11.49 -0.30 -16.66
C ASP A 241 12.25 -1.64 -16.72
N TRP A 242 11.61 -2.73 -16.30
CA TRP A 242 12.25 -4.05 -16.26
C TRP A 242 12.52 -4.64 -17.65
N THR A 243 11.93 -4.07 -18.70
CA THR A 243 12.19 -4.45 -20.09
C THR A 243 13.51 -3.87 -20.61
N ASP A 244 14.03 -2.83 -19.96
CA ASP A 244 15.29 -2.20 -20.32
C ASP A 244 16.46 -2.83 -19.57
N THR A 245 17.48 -3.23 -20.33
CA THR A 245 18.76 -3.66 -19.74
C THR A 245 19.64 -2.42 -19.54
N PRO A 246 20.18 -2.17 -18.34
CA PRO A 246 21.07 -1.04 -18.11
C PRO A 246 22.29 -1.08 -19.02
N ASP A 247 22.61 0.04 -19.69
CA ASP A 247 23.84 0.21 -20.46
C ASP A 247 24.49 1.57 -20.15
N PRO A 248 25.66 1.61 -19.49
CA PRO A 248 26.42 0.45 -19.00
C PRO A 248 25.72 -0.28 -17.85
N LEU A 249 26.13 -1.53 -17.60
CA LEU A 249 25.71 -2.26 -16.40
C LEU A 249 26.15 -1.53 -15.12
N PRO A 250 25.34 -1.59 -14.04
CA PRO A 250 25.67 -0.93 -12.79
C PRO A 250 26.95 -1.50 -12.18
N THR A 251 27.80 -0.61 -11.70
CA THR A 251 29.00 -0.95 -10.93
C THR A 251 28.62 -1.53 -9.56
N ALA A 252 29.56 -2.18 -8.88
CA ALA A 252 29.34 -2.72 -7.53
C ALA A 252 28.90 -1.64 -6.52
N GLN A 253 29.29 -0.38 -6.73
CA GLN A 253 28.91 0.76 -5.92
C GLN A 253 27.51 1.29 -6.26
N GLU A 254 26.94 0.95 -7.41
CA GLU A 254 25.59 1.35 -7.84
C GLU A 254 24.54 0.30 -7.46
N GLN A 255 24.96 -0.95 -7.22
CA GLN A 255 24.13 -2.05 -6.75
C GLN A 255 23.62 -1.87 -5.31
N TYR A 256 22.53 -2.58 -5.00
CA TYR A 256 21.79 -2.49 -3.75
C TYR A 256 22.03 -3.70 -2.85
N ASP A 257 22.02 -3.48 -1.54
CA ASP A 257 22.12 -4.55 -0.55
C ASP A 257 20.75 -5.23 -0.35
N LEU A 258 19.65 -4.52 -0.60
CA LEU A 258 18.28 -5.03 -0.45
C LEU A 258 17.43 -4.67 -1.67
N ILE A 259 16.70 -5.65 -2.22
CA ILE A 259 15.64 -5.40 -3.20
C ILE A 259 14.30 -5.80 -2.59
N LEU A 260 13.32 -4.90 -2.65
CA LEU A 260 11.94 -5.10 -2.22
C LEU A 260 11.03 -5.12 -3.45
N ALA A 261 10.02 -6.00 -3.48
CA ALA A 261 8.92 -5.89 -4.45
C ALA A 261 7.63 -6.51 -3.89
N ALA A 262 6.51 -5.81 -4.08
CA ALA A 262 5.19 -6.30 -3.72
C ALA A 262 4.30 -6.48 -4.96
N ASP A 263 3.61 -7.61 -5.06
CA ASP A 263 2.76 -8.01 -6.20
C ASP A 263 3.43 -7.93 -7.60
N PRO A 264 4.69 -8.39 -7.79
CA PRO A 264 5.36 -8.15 -9.07
C PRO A 264 4.88 -9.04 -10.23
N LEU A 265 4.03 -10.05 -9.98
CA LEU A 265 3.73 -11.12 -10.95
C LEU A 265 2.26 -11.13 -11.40
N TYR A 266 1.93 -10.38 -12.45
CA TYR A 266 0.60 -10.37 -13.08
C TYR A 266 0.63 -10.56 -14.61
N SER A 267 1.81 -10.88 -15.16
CA SER A 267 2.00 -11.19 -16.58
C SER A 267 2.98 -12.36 -16.75
N PRO A 268 2.83 -13.21 -17.78
CA PRO A 268 3.77 -14.30 -18.07
C PRO A 268 5.23 -13.86 -18.27
N SER A 269 5.50 -12.61 -18.65
CA SER A 269 6.87 -12.12 -18.83
C SER A 269 7.56 -11.74 -17.52
N HIS A 270 6.81 -11.45 -16.45
CA HIS A 270 7.34 -10.84 -15.23
C HIS A 270 8.37 -11.70 -14.49
N PRO A 271 8.24 -13.04 -14.38
CA PRO A 271 9.27 -13.85 -13.75
C PRO A 271 10.65 -13.67 -14.39
N LYS A 272 10.72 -13.54 -15.73
CA LYS A 272 11.97 -13.29 -16.43
C LYS A 272 12.46 -11.86 -16.17
N LEU A 273 11.62 -10.87 -16.41
CA LEU A 273 11.99 -9.45 -16.32
C LEU A 273 12.45 -9.07 -14.91
N LEU A 274 11.75 -9.57 -13.88
CA LEU A 274 12.11 -9.34 -12.49
C LEU A 274 13.47 -9.94 -12.15
N VAL A 275 13.73 -11.21 -12.52
CA VAL A 275 15.00 -11.87 -12.22
C VAL A 275 16.17 -11.25 -12.99
N ASP A 276 15.96 -10.85 -14.24
CA ASP A 276 16.97 -10.11 -15.00
C ASP A 276 17.30 -8.79 -14.31
N THR A 277 16.27 -8.03 -13.87
CA THR A 277 16.47 -6.78 -13.12
C THR A 277 17.24 -7.02 -11.81
N ILE A 278 16.85 -8.04 -11.03
CA ILE A 278 17.57 -8.45 -9.80
C ILE A 278 19.03 -8.80 -10.11
N THR A 279 19.30 -9.49 -11.22
CA THR A 279 20.66 -9.90 -11.63
C THR A 279 21.58 -8.70 -11.81
N HIS A 280 21.07 -7.59 -12.35
CA HIS A 280 21.85 -6.38 -12.56
C HIS A 280 22.03 -5.57 -11.28
N TRP A 281 20.96 -5.41 -10.50
CA TRP A 281 20.92 -4.43 -9.42
C TRP A 281 21.24 -4.97 -8.02
N LEU A 282 21.12 -6.29 -7.78
CA LEU A 282 21.45 -6.89 -6.49
C LEU A 282 22.97 -7.03 -6.34
N SER A 283 23.51 -6.51 -5.23
CA SER A 283 24.92 -6.69 -4.89
C SER A 283 25.24 -8.16 -4.61
N ARG A 284 26.51 -8.55 -4.81
CA ARG A 284 27.00 -9.90 -4.51
C ARG A 284 27.45 -10.09 -3.05
N GLY A 285 27.02 -9.22 -2.14
CA GLY A 285 27.32 -9.34 -0.72
C GLY A 285 26.61 -10.53 -0.07
N LEU A 286 27.23 -11.17 0.92
CA LEU A 286 26.64 -12.30 1.64
C LEU A 286 25.35 -11.94 2.38
N ASP A 287 25.20 -10.66 2.74
CA ASP A 287 24.03 -10.11 3.41
C ASP A 287 23.03 -9.49 2.43
N ALA A 288 23.28 -9.59 1.12
CA ALA A 288 22.36 -9.08 0.11
C ALA A 288 21.07 -9.91 0.10
N ARG A 289 19.92 -9.24 0.04
CA ARG A 289 18.60 -9.90 0.09
C ARG A 289 17.65 -9.40 -0.98
N VAL A 290 16.76 -10.29 -1.43
CA VAL A 290 15.54 -9.92 -2.16
C VAL A 290 14.34 -10.32 -1.30
N VAL A 291 13.45 -9.39 -1.01
CA VAL A 291 12.22 -9.65 -0.24
C VAL A 291 11.02 -9.40 -1.14
N LEU A 292 10.20 -10.43 -1.28
CA LEU A 292 9.04 -10.43 -2.15
C LEU A 292 7.79 -10.74 -1.34
N GLU A 293 6.67 -10.10 -1.68
CA GLU A 293 5.35 -10.49 -1.20
C GLU A 293 4.32 -10.39 -2.33
N MET A 294 3.55 -11.45 -2.57
CA MET A 294 2.59 -11.49 -3.67
C MET A 294 1.37 -12.34 -3.35
N PRO A 295 0.18 -12.01 -3.89
CA PRO A 295 -1.01 -12.82 -3.73
C PRO A 295 -0.85 -14.18 -4.43
N LEU A 296 -1.24 -15.25 -3.75
CA LEU A 296 -1.38 -16.58 -4.34
C LEU A 296 -2.73 -16.68 -5.03
N ARG A 297 -2.74 -16.38 -6.33
CA ARG A 297 -3.91 -16.58 -7.20
C ARG A 297 -3.64 -17.75 -8.13
N ASP A 298 -4.62 -18.64 -8.31
CA ASP A 298 -4.49 -19.83 -9.16
C ASP A 298 -3.96 -19.51 -10.56
N ALA A 299 -4.39 -18.38 -11.13
CA ALA A 299 -3.97 -17.92 -12.46
C ALA A 299 -2.47 -17.60 -12.57
N TYR A 300 -1.79 -17.30 -11.46
CA TYR A 300 -0.39 -16.87 -11.43
C TYR A 300 0.56 -17.87 -10.76
N LEU A 301 0.05 -19.03 -10.32
CA LEU A 301 0.90 -20.10 -9.76
C LEU A 301 2.02 -20.57 -10.72
N PRO A 302 1.80 -20.67 -12.05
CA PRO A 302 2.89 -20.99 -12.97
C PRO A 302 4.02 -19.94 -12.94
N GLN A 303 3.67 -18.66 -12.83
CA GLN A 303 4.62 -17.55 -12.77
C GLN A 303 5.41 -17.56 -11.45
N VAL A 304 4.76 -17.93 -10.34
CA VAL A 304 5.45 -18.12 -9.04
C VAL A 304 6.46 -19.26 -9.12
N GLN A 305 6.10 -20.39 -9.74
CA GLN A 305 7.03 -21.50 -9.94
C GLN A 305 8.20 -21.10 -10.84
N GLU A 306 7.92 -20.42 -11.94
CA GLU A 306 8.97 -19.95 -12.86
C GLU A 306 9.93 -18.96 -12.18
N LEU A 307 9.40 -18.06 -11.33
CA LEU A 307 10.22 -17.16 -10.52
C LEU A 307 11.19 -17.95 -9.64
N ARG A 308 10.70 -18.96 -8.90
CA ARG A 308 11.55 -19.79 -8.04
C ARG A 308 12.66 -20.49 -8.83
N ASP A 309 12.33 -21.08 -9.97
CA ASP A 309 13.29 -21.77 -10.83
C ASP A 309 14.37 -20.80 -11.34
N ARG A 310 13.98 -19.59 -11.76
CA ARG A 310 14.88 -18.55 -12.26
C ARG A 310 15.80 -18.00 -11.16
N MET A 311 15.25 -17.69 -9.98
CA MET A 311 16.02 -17.26 -8.82
C MET A 311 17.04 -18.34 -8.41
N GLY A 312 16.64 -19.61 -8.42
CA GLY A 312 17.53 -20.74 -8.15
C GLY A 312 18.67 -20.86 -9.18
N ARG A 313 18.37 -20.74 -10.48
CA ARG A 313 19.40 -20.73 -11.54
C ARG A 313 20.36 -19.55 -11.46
N LEU A 314 19.89 -18.40 -10.96
CA LEU A 314 20.73 -17.23 -10.70
C LEU A 314 21.70 -17.46 -9.52
N GLY A 315 21.39 -18.39 -8.62
CA GLY A 315 22.18 -18.70 -7.41
C GLY A 315 21.56 -18.18 -6.11
N LEU A 316 20.32 -17.70 -6.15
CA LEU A 316 19.57 -17.29 -4.96
C LEU A 316 18.78 -18.49 -4.41
N ALA A 317 18.75 -18.61 -3.08
CA ALA A 317 17.93 -19.56 -2.37
C ALA A 317 17.00 -18.85 -1.39
N VAL A 318 15.86 -19.47 -1.09
CA VAL A 318 14.94 -19.01 -0.05
C VAL A 318 15.61 -19.16 1.30
N VAL A 319 15.74 -18.05 2.03
CA VAL A 319 16.24 -17.95 3.40
C VAL A 319 15.10 -18.17 4.40
N ASP A 320 13.96 -17.56 4.11
CA ASP A 320 12.75 -17.63 4.91
C ASP A 320 11.54 -17.38 4.01
N GLU A 321 10.40 -17.98 4.34
CA GLU A 321 9.16 -17.79 3.62
C GLU A 321 7.94 -18.18 4.46
N GLY A 322 6.79 -17.65 4.09
CA GLY A 322 5.54 -17.99 4.73
C GLY A 322 4.34 -17.47 3.97
N GLU A 323 3.17 -17.69 4.56
CA GLU A 323 1.90 -17.26 4.00
C GLU A 323 1.15 -16.44 5.05
N GLU A 324 0.46 -15.39 4.62
CA GLU A 324 -0.43 -14.59 5.45
C GLU A 324 -1.72 -14.31 4.67
N ILE A 325 -2.82 -14.05 5.38
CA ILE A 325 -4.08 -13.61 4.77
C ILE A 325 -4.25 -12.12 5.06
N GLY A 326 -4.47 -11.35 4.00
CA GLY A 326 -4.93 -9.97 4.10
C GLY A 326 -6.32 -9.82 3.49
N TYR A 327 -6.86 -8.60 3.57
CA TYR A 327 -8.16 -8.26 3.01
C TYR A 327 -8.00 -7.16 1.96
N ASP A 328 -8.69 -7.28 0.83
CA ASP A 328 -8.63 -6.31 -0.26
C ASP A 328 -9.87 -5.39 -0.28
N ASP A 329 -9.90 -4.43 -1.20
CA ASP A 329 -11.01 -3.47 -1.36
C ASP A 329 -12.33 -4.11 -1.77
N TRP A 330 -12.26 -5.31 -2.35
CA TRP A 330 -13.41 -5.99 -2.92
C TRP A 330 -14.18 -6.80 -1.89
N GLU A 331 -15.44 -7.08 -2.22
CA GLU A 331 -16.31 -7.96 -1.43
C GLU A 331 -16.31 -9.37 -2.01
N SER A 332 -16.42 -10.35 -1.12
CA SER A 332 -16.83 -11.71 -1.49
C SER A 332 -18.31 -11.74 -1.88
N ALA A 333 -18.76 -12.86 -2.45
CA ALA A 333 -20.13 -13.01 -2.94
C ALA A 333 -21.21 -12.87 -1.84
N ASP A 334 -20.83 -13.00 -0.57
CA ASP A 334 -21.66 -12.83 0.62
C ASP A 334 -21.57 -11.41 1.24
N GLY A 335 -20.86 -10.48 0.61
CA GLY A 335 -20.67 -9.10 1.08
C GLY A 335 -19.58 -8.94 2.14
N GLY A 336 -18.87 -10.01 2.50
CA GLY A 336 -17.69 -9.97 3.38
C GLY A 336 -16.48 -9.33 2.72
N ALA A 337 -15.45 -9.00 3.51
CA ALA A 337 -14.17 -8.52 2.97
C ALA A 337 -13.49 -9.66 2.18
N LEU A 338 -13.01 -9.38 0.96
CA LEU A 338 -12.34 -10.38 0.14
C LEU A 338 -10.99 -10.75 0.75
N GLU A 339 -10.91 -11.98 1.25
CA GLU A 339 -9.65 -12.57 1.72
C GLU A 339 -8.69 -12.81 0.54
N VAL A 340 -7.44 -12.41 0.75
CA VAL A 340 -6.35 -12.64 -0.19
C VAL A 340 -5.21 -13.30 0.55
N LYS A 341 -4.96 -14.57 0.19
CA LYS A 341 -3.80 -15.31 0.66
C LYS A 341 -2.56 -14.80 -0.07
N CYS A 342 -1.56 -14.35 0.66
CA CYS A 342 -0.27 -13.88 0.15
C CYS A 342 0.84 -14.82 0.57
N TRP A 343 1.83 -14.98 -0.31
CA TRP A 343 3.11 -15.64 -0.03
C TRP A 343 4.19 -14.57 0.03
N TRP A 344 4.97 -14.59 1.11
CA TRP A 344 6.15 -13.76 1.27
C TRP A 344 7.40 -14.64 1.28
N SER A 345 8.51 -14.08 0.78
CA SER A 345 9.79 -14.78 0.76
C SER A 345 10.98 -13.84 0.86
N VAL A 346 12.02 -14.31 1.54
CA VAL A 346 13.33 -13.68 1.64
C VAL A 346 14.33 -14.57 0.91
N TRP A 347 15.05 -14.00 -0.04
CA TRP A 347 16.05 -14.70 -0.85
C TRP A 347 17.43 -14.13 -0.59
N GLY A 348 18.46 -14.96 -0.70
CA GLY A 348 19.85 -14.52 -0.69
C GLY A 348 20.78 -15.51 -1.38
N TRP A 349 22.03 -15.10 -1.57
CA TRP A 349 23.01 -15.90 -2.31
C TRP A 349 23.33 -17.21 -1.60
N SER A 350 23.26 -18.32 -2.33
CA SER A 350 23.68 -19.63 -1.84
C SER A 350 25.08 -19.95 -2.33
N GLU A 351 25.94 -20.50 -1.46
CA GLU A 351 27.26 -21.03 -1.84
C GLU A 351 27.18 -22.30 -2.72
N LYS A 352 25.98 -22.79 -3.06
CA LYS A 352 25.77 -24.01 -3.87
C LYS A 352 25.89 -23.79 -5.39
N LEU A 353 26.83 -22.96 -5.84
CA LEU A 353 27.26 -22.91 -7.24
C LEU A 353 28.77 -23.00 -7.37
#